data_AF-A0A1F3T7N6-F1
#
_entry.id   AF-A0A1F3T7N6-F1
#
_cell.length_a   1.000
_cell.length_b   1.000
_cell.length_c   1.000
_cell.angle_alpha   90.00
_cell.angle_beta   90.00
_cell.angle_gamma   90.00
#
_symmetry.space_group_name_H-M   'P 1'
#
loop_
_entity.id
_entity.type
_entity.pdbx_description
1 polymer ?
#
loop_
_entity_poly.entity_id
_entity_poly.type
_entity_poly.pdbx_seq_one_letter_code
_entity_poly.pdbx_strand_id
1 'polypeptide(L)'
;MKEQKEILQKFMRLFNQPTLQEISNQTGIQITRVFRIMNFAPMKFSEYLIFKNLIDSKICPEDSIGSTLDRSLGELSLDTIGDIKQQIERKLLLKKLLTKDDSKEAVYA
;
A
#
# COMPACT_ATOMS: atom_id res chain seq x y z
N MET A 1 -9.83 -8.54 -13.03
CA MET A 1 -9.07 -7.39 -13.59
C MET A 1 -8.95 -6.19 -12.65
N LYS A 2 -9.99 -5.83 -11.88
CA LYS A 2 -9.95 -4.67 -10.95
C LYS A 2 -8.83 -4.77 -9.91
N GLU A 3 -8.72 -5.90 -9.22
CA GLU A 3 -7.69 -6.14 -8.20
C GLU A 3 -6.26 -6.06 -8.75
N GLN A 4 -6.02 -6.57 -9.97
CA GLN A 4 -4.73 -6.46 -10.66
C GLN A 4 -4.35 -4.99 -10.93
N LYS A 5 -5.33 -4.15 -11.31
CA LYS A 5 -5.06 -2.73 -11.52
C LYS A 5 -4.71 -2.03 -10.21
N GLU A 6 -5.46 -2.33 -9.16
CA GLU A 6 -5.26 -1.75 -7.83
C GLU A 6 -3.89 -2.11 -7.25
N ILE A 7 -3.46 -3.38 -7.36
CA ILE A 7 -2.16 -3.81 -6.85
C ILE A 7 -1.00 -3.15 -7.61
N LEU A 8 -1.08 -3.05 -8.94
CA LEU A 8 -0.06 -2.39 -9.75
C LEU A 8 0.01 -0.89 -9.45
N GLN A 9 -1.13 -0.22 -9.31
CA GLN A 9 -1.17 1.20 -8.92
C GLN A 9 -0.58 1.42 -7.52
N LYS A 10 -0.91 0.55 -6.57
CA LYS A 10 -0.36 0.60 -5.21
C LYS A 10 1.15 0.41 -5.22
N PHE A 11 1.65 -0.57 -5.98
CA PHE A 11 3.08 -0.78 -6.18
C PHE A 11 3.76 0.47 -6.76
N MET A 12 3.27 1.01 -7.87
CA MET A 12 3.88 2.19 -8.51
C MET A 12 3.94 3.40 -7.58
N ARG A 13 2.93 3.60 -6.73
CA ARG A 13 2.93 4.67 -5.72
C ARG A 13 3.94 4.43 -4.60
N LEU A 14 4.04 3.20 -4.10
CA LEU A 14 4.95 2.87 -2.99
C LEU A 14 6.43 2.89 -3.37
N PHE A 15 6.72 2.63 -4.64
CA PHE A 15 8.08 2.54 -5.16
C PHE A 15 8.48 3.76 -6.02
N ASN A 16 7.77 4.89 -5.89
CA ASN A 16 8.08 6.15 -6.58
C ASN A 16 8.16 6.06 -8.11
N GLN A 17 7.17 5.40 -8.73
CA GLN A 17 7.07 5.23 -10.19
C GLN A 17 8.33 4.60 -10.82
N PRO A 18 8.69 3.37 -10.42
CA PRO A 18 9.90 2.72 -10.91
C PRO A 18 9.82 2.45 -12.41
N THR A 19 10.97 2.45 -13.07
CA THR A 19 11.14 2.07 -14.48
C THR A 19 10.87 0.58 -14.68
N LEU A 20 10.56 0.18 -15.92
CA LEU A 20 10.33 -1.23 -16.25
C LEU A 20 11.54 -2.12 -15.90
N GLN A 21 12.75 -1.58 -16.00
CA GLN A 21 13.98 -2.29 -15.66
C GLN A 21 14.10 -2.48 -14.15
N GLU A 22 13.80 -1.46 -13.34
CA GLU A 22 13.79 -1.57 -11.88
C GLU A 22 12.72 -2.56 -11.39
N ILE A 23 11.53 -2.53 -12.00
CA ILE A 23 10.47 -3.50 -11.69
C ILE A 23 10.95 -4.92 -12.02
N SER A 24 11.57 -5.12 -13.18
CA SER A 24 12.13 -6.41 -13.58
C SER A 24 13.17 -6.90 -12.58
N ASN A 25 14.07 -6.04 -12.14
CA ASN A 25 15.11 -6.36 -11.17
C ASN A 25 14.51 -6.70 -9.78
N GLN A 26 13.51 -5.95 -9.32
CA GLN A 26 12.88 -6.16 -8.00
C GLN A 26 11.99 -7.40 -7.96
N THR A 27 11.29 -7.68 -9.05
CA THR A 27 10.31 -8.78 -9.11
C THR A 27 10.91 -10.08 -9.64
N GLY A 28 12.08 -10.03 -10.30
CA GLY A 28 12.63 -11.16 -11.04
C GLY A 28 11.84 -11.54 -12.31
N ILE A 29 10.81 -10.77 -12.65
CA ILE A 29 10.00 -10.99 -13.86
C ILE A 29 10.76 -10.40 -15.05
N GLN A 30 10.83 -11.13 -16.16
CA GLN A 30 11.45 -10.65 -17.40
C GLN A 30 10.86 -9.30 -17.85
N ILE A 31 11.70 -8.36 -18.29
CA ILE A 31 11.29 -6.99 -18.65
C ILE A 31 10.15 -6.93 -19.68
N THR A 32 10.14 -7.83 -20.67
CA THR A 32 9.08 -7.92 -21.67
C THR A 32 7.76 -8.38 -21.07
N ARG A 33 7.79 -9.27 -20.06
CA ARG A 33 6.61 -9.69 -19.31
C ARG A 33 6.12 -8.59 -18.39
N VAL A 34 7.02 -7.86 -17.72
CA VAL A 34 6.68 -6.65 -16.94
C VAL A 34 5.96 -5.63 -17.82
N PHE A 35 6.52 -5.30 -18.99
CA PHE A 35 5.89 -4.40 -19.95
C PHE A 35 4.45 -4.81 -20.28
N ARG A 36 4.20 -6.10 -20.54
CA ARG A 36 2.86 -6.61 -20.82
C ARG A 36 1.92 -6.48 -19.62
N ILE A 37 2.38 -6.81 -18.42
CA ILE A 37 1.61 -6.72 -17.17
C ILE A 37 1.22 -5.28 -16.87
N MET A 38 2.15 -4.34 -17.02
CA MET A 38 1.92 -2.91 -16.84
C MET A 38 0.90 -2.36 -17.85
N ASN A 39 0.85 -2.94 -19.05
CA ASN A 39 -0.17 -2.69 -20.06
C ASN A 39 -1.43 -3.57 -19.89
N PHE A 40 -1.72 -4.02 -18.67
CA PHE A 40 -2.92 -4.77 -18.28
C PHE A 40 -3.11 -6.13 -18.97
N ALA A 41 -2.05 -6.77 -19.45
CA ALA A 41 -2.12 -8.18 -19.79
C ALA A 41 -2.45 -9.01 -18.52
N PRO A 42 -3.21 -10.12 -18.65
CA PRO A 42 -3.52 -10.97 -17.51
C PRO A 42 -2.25 -11.46 -16.80
N MET A 43 -2.22 -11.24 -15.48
CA MET A 43 -1.13 -11.64 -14.59
C MET A 43 -1.36 -13.09 -14.13
N LYS A 44 -0.27 -13.86 -14.00
CA LYS A 44 -0.31 -15.17 -13.34
C LYS A 44 -0.42 -14.99 -11.84
N PHE A 45 -0.98 -15.97 -11.14
CA PHE A 45 -1.08 -15.92 -9.68
C PHE A 45 0.29 -15.75 -8.99
N SER A 46 1.34 -16.40 -9.51
CA SER A 46 2.71 -16.24 -9.00
C SER A 46 3.23 -14.81 -9.13
N GLU A 47 2.98 -14.16 -10.27
CA GLU A 47 3.38 -12.76 -10.50
C GLU A 47 2.62 -11.82 -9.55
N TYR A 48 1.33 -12.08 -9.31
CA TYR A 48 0.53 -11.33 -8.35
C TYR A 48 1.08 -11.43 -6.93
N LEU A 49 1.44 -12.64 -6.49
CA LEU A 49 2.02 -12.85 -5.18
C LEU A 49 3.35 -12.10 -5.00
N ILE A 50 4.19 -12.02 -6.05
CA ILE A 50 5.43 -11.25 -5.99
C ILE A 50 5.14 -9.77 -5.70
N PHE A 51 4.24 -9.14 -6.47
CA PHE A 51 3.86 -7.74 -6.22
C PHE A 51 3.26 -7.55 -4.83
N LYS A 52 2.39 -8.48 -4.39
CA LYS A 52 1.76 -8.43 -3.08
C LYS A 52 2.81 -8.48 -1.96
N ASN A 53 3.73 -9.43 -2.02
CA ASN A 53 4.76 -9.60 -1.00
C ASN A 53 5.71 -8.39 -0.93
N LEU A 54 6.06 -7.79 -2.08
CA LEU A 54 6.88 -6.57 -2.12
C LEU A 54 6.16 -5.36 -1.55
N ILE A 55 4.85 -5.24 -1.80
CA ILE A 55 4.02 -4.19 -1.20
C ILE A 55 3.93 -4.40 0.31
N ASP A 56 3.66 -5.62 0.74
CA ASP A 56 3.45 -5.96 2.14
C ASP A 56 4.75 -5.77 2.94
N SER A 57 5.91 -6.13 2.38
CA SER A 57 7.21 -5.85 3.01
C SER A 57 7.57 -4.36 3.07
N LYS A 58 7.14 -3.57 2.08
CA LYS A 58 7.36 -2.11 2.08
C LYS A 58 6.46 -1.38 3.07
N ILE A 59 5.23 -1.87 3.29
CA ILE A 59 4.27 -1.31 4.26
C ILE A 59 4.54 -1.81 5.67
N CYS A 60 4.95 -3.07 5.81
CA CYS A 60 5.27 -3.75 7.05
C CYS A 60 6.69 -4.31 6.97
N PRO A 61 7.72 -3.48 7.22
CA PRO A 61 9.01 -4.01 7.65
C PRO A 61 8.79 -4.91 8.88
N GLU A 62 9.63 -5.92 9.09
CA GLU A 62 9.44 -7.00 10.08
C GLU A 62 9.13 -6.55 11.54
N ASP A 63 9.32 -5.26 11.87
CA ASP A 63 8.80 -4.58 13.07
C ASP A 63 7.43 -3.91 12.83
N SER A 64 6.48 -4.71 12.39
CA SER A 64 5.16 -4.27 11.93
C SER A 64 4.22 -3.88 13.09
N ILE A 65 3.46 -2.79 12.90
CA ILE A 65 2.31 -2.47 13.77
C ILE A 65 1.30 -3.63 13.78
N GLY A 66 1.19 -4.41 12.70
CA GLY A 66 0.27 -5.53 12.57
C GLY A 66 0.64 -6.70 13.46
N SER A 67 1.91 -7.13 13.46
CA SER A 67 2.38 -8.16 14.41
C SER A 67 2.32 -7.66 15.86
N THR A 68 2.58 -6.37 16.07
CA THR A 68 2.43 -5.72 17.39
C THR A 68 0.97 -5.69 17.81
N LEU A 69 0.04 -5.37 16.92
CA LEU A 69 -1.42 -5.36 17.17
C LEU A 69 -1.95 -6.76 17.42
N ASP A 70 -1.51 -7.75 16.65
CA ASP A 70 -1.90 -9.15 16.84
C ASP A 70 -1.44 -9.67 18.21
N ARG A 71 -0.21 -9.33 18.63
CA ARG A 71 0.27 -9.61 20.00
C ARG A 71 -0.54 -8.82 21.04
N SER A 72 -0.81 -7.55 20.77
CA SER A 72 -1.56 -6.65 21.67
C SER A 72 -2.98 -7.14 21.93
N LEU A 73 -3.64 -7.76 20.95
CA LEU A 73 -4.98 -8.32 21.10
C LEU A 73 -5.03 -9.50 22.08
N GLY A 74 -3.91 -10.22 22.26
CA GLY A 74 -3.79 -11.32 23.22
C GLY A 74 -3.29 -10.91 24.61
N GLU A 75 -2.57 -9.79 24.73
CA GLU A 75 -1.87 -9.40 25.95
C GLU A 75 -2.42 -8.14 26.64
N LEU A 76 -3.16 -7.27 25.92
CA LEU A 76 -3.70 -6.01 26.47
C LEU A 76 -5.16 -6.13 26.89
N SER A 77 -5.57 -5.26 27.82
CA SER A 77 -6.97 -5.15 28.21
C SER A 77 -7.83 -4.50 27.11
N LEU A 78 -9.12 -4.80 27.13
CA LEU A 78 -10.10 -4.28 26.17
C LEU A 78 -10.15 -2.74 26.16
N ASP A 79 -9.96 -2.12 27.31
CA ASP A 79 -9.96 -0.65 27.44
C ASP A 79 -8.76 -0.02 26.70
N THR A 80 -7.57 -0.61 26.86
CA THR A 80 -6.36 -0.13 26.16
C THR A 80 -6.47 -0.31 24.64
N ILE A 81 -7.08 -1.40 24.19
CA ILE A 81 -7.36 -1.62 22.75
C ILE A 81 -8.34 -0.56 22.23
N GLY A 82 -9.36 -0.22 23.03
CA GLY A 82 -10.31 0.86 22.71
C GLY A 82 -9.63 2.21 22.52
N ASP A 83 -8.69 2.56 23.40
CA ASP A 83 -7.91 3.80 23.31
C ASP A 83 -7.05 3.83 22.05
N ILE A 84 -6.35 2.73 21.73
CA ILE A 84 -5.53 2.61 20.51
C ILE A 84 -6.40 2.83 19.26
N LYS A 85 -7.58 2.19 19.21
CA LYS A 85 -8.53 2.38 18.11
C LYS A 85 -8.92 3.86 17.97
N GLN A 86 -9.23 4.53 19.06
CA GLN A 86 -9.62 5.94 19.05
C GLN A 86 -8.50 6.86 18.52
N GLN A 87 -7.24 6.57 18.87
CA GLN A 87 -6.08 7.31 18.36
C GLN A 87 -5.91 7.13 16.84
N ILE A 88 -6.12 5.92 16.33
CA ILE A 88 -6.06 5.64 14.88
C ILE A 88 -7.17 6.40 14.15
N GLU A 89 -8.41 6.34 14.65
CA GLU A 89 -9.55 7.02 14.05
C GLU A 89 -9.37 8.55 13.99
N ARG A 90 -8.83 9.17 15.06
CA ARG A 90 -8.50 10.60 15.07
C ARG A 90 -7.48 10.97 14.00
N LYS A 91 -6.39 10.21 13.88
CA LYS A 91 -5.37 10.47 12.85
C LYS A 91 -5.92 10.31 11.44
N LEU A 92 -6.80 9.33 11.21
CA LEU A 92 -7.49 9.15 9.93
C LEU A 92 -8.44 10.32 9.61
N LEU A 93 -9.15 10.84 10.60
CA LEU A 93 -10.03 12.00 10.43
C LEU A 93 -9.23 13.25 10.07
N LEU A 94 -8.14 13.54 10.78
CA LEU A 94 -7.27 14.68 10.49
C LEU A 94 -6.75 14.65 9.06
N LYS A 95 -6.32 13.48 8.58
CA LYS A 95 -5.87 13.31 7.19
C LYS A 95 -6.98 13.65 6.19
N LYS A 96 -8.22 13.22 6.44
CA LYS A 96 -9.37 13.52 5.56
C LYS A 96 -9.68 15.02 5.50
N LEU A 97 -9.49 15.73 6.61
CA LEU A 97 -9.70 17.17 6.70
C LEU A 97 -8.62 17.93 5.93
N LEU A 98 -7.35 17.56 6.11
CA LEU A 98 -6.23 18.17 5.38
C LEU A 98 -6.36 17.98 3.86
N THR A 99 -6.80 16.81 3.40
CA THR A 99 -7.02 16.56 1.96
C THR A 99 -8.20 17.31 1.33
N LYS A 100 -9.08 17.94 2.14
CA LYS A 100 -10.22 18.72 1.65
C LYS A 100 -9.92 20.21 1.46
N ASP A 101 -8.85 20.73 2.05
CA ASP A 101 -8.49 22.16 1.96
C ASP A 101 -7.72 22.54 0.69
N ASP A 102 -6.96 21.62 0.10
CA ASP A 102 -6.21 21.85 -1.16
C ASP A 102 -7.12 22.11 -2.39
N SER A 103 -8.44 21.99 -2.23
CA SER A 103 -9.42 22.23 -3.30
C SER A 103 -9.98 23.66 -3.33
N LYS A 104 -9.60 24.55 -2.39
CA LYS A 104 -10.19 25.90 -2.26
C LYS A 104 -9.30 27.08 -2.67
N GLU A 105 -8.01 26.87 -2.94
CA GLU A 105 -7.11 27.98 -3.29
C GLU A 105 -6.97 28.27 -4.80
N ALA A 106 -7.57 27.48 -5.69
CA ALA A 106 -7.41 27.64 -7.14
C ALA A 106 -8.48 28.53 -7.84
N VAL A 107 -9.28 29.33 -7.12
CA VAL A 107 -10.38 30.12 -7.72
C VAL A 107 -10.17 31.65 -7.63
N TYR A 108 -9.04 32.13 -7.12
CA TYR A 108 -8.69 33.55 -7.19
C TYR A 108 -7.24 33.74 -7.62
N ALA A 109 -6.98 33.62 -8.92
CA ALA A 109 -5.83 34.18 -9.61
C ALA A 109 -6.22 34.57 -11.04
#